data_AF-A0A384J569-F1
#
_entry.id   AF-A0A384J569-F1
#
_cell.length_a   1.000
_cell.length_b   1.000
_cell.length_c   1.000
_cell.angle_alpha   90.00
_cell.angle_beta   90.00
_cell.angle_gamma   90.00
#
_symmetry.space_group_name_H-M   'P 1'
#
loop_
_entity.id
_entity.type
_entity.pdbx_description
1 polymer ?
#
loop_
_entity_poly.entity_id
_entity_poly.type
_entity_poly.pdbx_seq_one_letter_code
_entity_poly.pdbx_strand_id
1 'polypeptide(L)'
;MAEAKLEVAKHIKYWQRCLHSLLPTVYTSTDSSRLTLGFFILSALDLLNVGASTFSDSQRRAIRAWILKCQHPFGGFCGSTNHRFPDVYYADVGNGKRDIDPANLPATFFAILSLGFVGGLKDVKREECLRWLKRLQRDDGSFGEFITEDGKIQGGTDMRYCYVATAIRWMLTGDAHEERGEDDIDVEKLVGHLRAGQTYDGGISESAQHEAHAGYTYCAIASLSLLDRLPKYPSSQPTESSNANPALPGLTNLPETIRWLALRQTSYNEEEEGDEDGHNEATSDHHFVPDVDSTFVGFNGRCNKRVDTCYCFWVGGSLSMLGRSDVINRDGSRRFLFEKTQHMIGGFGKTPGDPPDIYHSYLGLAALAVLKEPGIKELDSALCISVDAKKNIEELRKAALVPSRTYWVHGYSFTVREDSPEFGEKMAMDEGPPKSLINAFEGVKIAA
;
A
#
# COMPACT_ATOMS: atom_id res chain seq x y z
N MET A 1 -26.34 21.07 20.64
CA MET A 1 -26.07 20.57 19.27
C MET A 1 -25.85 19.07 19.37
N ALA A 2 -26.29 18.28 18.38
CA ALA A 2 -25.98 16.85 18.36
C ALA A 2 -24.46 16.65 18.24
N GLU A 3 -23.91 15.64 18.90
CA GLU A 3 -22.49 15.29 18.78
C GLU A 3 -22.16 14.92 17.33
N ALA A 4 -21.14 15.56 16.75
CA ALA A 4 -20.69 15.27 15.40
C ALA A 4 -20.21 13.81 15.32
N LYS A 5 -20.68 13.08 14.31
CA LYS A 5 -20.43 11.64 14.16
C LYS A 5 -20.22 11.25 12.71
N LEU A 6 -19.61 10.08 12.52
CA LEU A 6 -19.54 9.44 11.23
C LEU A 6 -20.92 8.96 10.78
N GLU A 7 -21.34 9.37 9.59
CA GLU A 7 -22.62 8.97 8.99
C GLU A 7 -22.49 7.61 8.28
N VAL A 8 -22.18 6.55 9.04
CA VAL A 8 -21.78 5.21 8.56
C VAL A 8 -22.68 4.67 7.44
N ALA A 9 -24.01 4.76 7.60
CA ALA A 9 -24.95 4.26 6.60
C ALA A 9 -24.83 4.99 5.24
N LYS A 10 -24.53 6.29 5.24
CA LYS A 10 -24.33 7.07 4.02
C LYS A 10 -23.00 6.69 3.36
N HIS A 11 -21.94 6.52 4.15
CA HIS A 11 -20.65 6.04 3.65
C HIS A 11 -20.76 4.66 3.01
N ILE A 12 -21.43 3.70 3.66
CA ILE A 12 -21.68 2.37 3.08
C ILE A 12 -22.41 2.50 1.74
N LYS A 13 -23.47 3.32 1.67
CA LYS A 13 -24.22 3.56 0.43
C LYS A 13 -23.34 4.18 -0.67
N TYR A 14 -22.48 5.15 -0.33
CA TYR A 14 -21.52 5.75 -1.25
C TYR A 14 -20.57 4.70 -1.83
N TRP A 15 -19.96 3.88 -0.98
CA TRP A 15 -19.01 2.85 -1.41
C TRP A 15 -19.65 1.72 -2.20
N GLN A 16 -20.85 1.28 -1.81
CA GLN A 16 -21.63 0.31 -2.58
C GLN A 16 -21.98 0.85 -3.96
N ARG A 17 -22.34 2.14 -4.08
CA ARG A 17 -22.53 2.77 -5.40
C ARG A 17 -21.24 2.72 -6.21
N CYS A 18 -20.11 3.14 -5.64
CA CYS A 18 -18.82 3.09 -6.33
C CYS A 18 -18.41 1.67 -6.77
N LEU A 19 -18.78 0.64 -6.00
CA LEU A 19 -18.49 -0.75 -6.35
C LEU A 19 -19.38 -1.29 -7.49
N HIS A 20 -20.66 -0.90 -7.52
CA HIS A 20 -21.68 -1.52 -8.35
C HIS A 20 -22.11 -0.71 -9.57
N SER A 21 -21.81 0.59 -9.62
CA SER A 21 -22.14 1.46 -10.74
C SER A 21 -20.91 1.90 -11.51
N LEU A 22 -21.14 2.51 -12.67
CA LEU A 22 -20.09 3.29 -13.34
C LEU A 22 -19.65 4.43 -12.43
N LEU A 23 -18.34 4.68 -12.39
CA LEU A 23 -17.80 5.84 -11.70
C LEU A 23 -18.11 7.13 -12.49
N PRO A 24 -18.19 8.29 -11.81
CA PRO A 24 -18.38 9.56 -12.49
C PRO A 24 -17.31 9.86 -13.53
N THR A 25 -17.64 10.66 -14.55
CA THR A 25 -16.77 11.02 -15.69
C THR A 25 -15.40 11.56 -15.28
N VAL A 26 -15.29 12.18 -14.10
CA VAL A 26 -14.03 12.71 -13.57
C VAL A 26 -12.96 11.63 -13.37
N TYR A 27 -13.35 10.35 -13.25
CA TYR A 27 -12.42 9.23 -13.14
C TYR A 27 -11.92 8.70 -14.49
N THR A 28 -12.39 9.25 -15.62
CA THR A 28 -11.94 8.80 -16.95
C THR A 28 -10.42 8.92 -17.12
N SER A 29 -9.84 10.01 -16.63
CA SER A 29 -8.37 10.23 -16.66
C SER A 29 -7.59 9.25 -15.76
N THR A 30 -8.27 8.50 -14.90
CA THR A 30 -7.69 7.49 -14.00
C THR A 30 -7.88 6.06 -14.50
N ASP A 31 -8.26 5.86 -15.78
CA ASP A 31 -8.45 4.51 -16.33
C ASP A 31 -7.20 3.65 -16.18
N SER A 32 -6.00 4.23 -16.27
CA SER A 32 -4.72 3.56 -16.05
C SER A 32 -4.47 3.07 -14.62
N SER A 33 -5.29 3.51 -13.65
CA SER A 33 -5.13 3.27 -12.21
C SER A 33 -6.39 2.67 -11.57
N ARG A 34 -7.20 1.94 -12.34
CA ARG A 34 -8.44 1.32 -11.85
C ARG A 34 -8.25 0.37 -10.67
N LEU A 35 -7.14 -0.35 -10.59
CA LEU A 35 -6.80 -1.17 -9.42
C LEU A 35 -6.71 -0.35 -8.14
N THR A 36 -6.13 0.85 -8.20
CA THR A 36 -6.05 1.78 -7.07
C THR A 36 -7.44 2.16 -6.56
N LEU A 37 -8.35 2.51 -7.48
CA LEU A 37 -9.73 2.85 -7.14
C LEU A 37 -10.47 1.64 -6.55
N GLY A 38 -10.31 0.46 -7.18
CA GLY A 38 -10.90 -0.78 -6.70
C GLY A 38 -10.45 -1.12 -5.29
N PHE A 39 -9.15 -0.99 -5.00
CA PHE A 39 -8.60 -1.18 -3.66
C PHE A 39 -9.26 -0.25 -2.64
N PHE A 40 -9.31 1.07 -2.91
CA PHE A 40 -9.90 2.02 -1.97
C PHE A 40 -11.37 1.73 -1.66
N ILE A 41 -12.15 1.33 -2.68
CA ILE A 41 -13.55 0.93 -2.49
C ILE A 41 -13.66 -0.31 -1.60
N LEU A 42 -12.89 -1.36 -1.90
CA LEU A 42 -12.92 -2.63 -1.16
C LEU A 42 -12.45 -2.44 0.29
N SER A 43 -11.36 -1.71 0.49
CA SER A 43 -10.78 -1.43 1.81
C SER A 43 -11.67 -0.51 2.64
N ALA A 44 -12.37 0.45 2.05
CA ALA A 44 -13.33 1.28 2.77
C ALA A 44 -14.52 0.46 3.29
N LEU A 45 -15.04 -0.41 2.43
CA LEU A 45 -16.11 -1.34 2.77
C LEU A 45 -15.70 -2.29 3.90
N ASP A 46 -14.47 -2.80 3.89
CA ASP A 46 -13.93 -3.60 4.99
C ASP A 46 -13.84 -2.82 6.31
N LEU A 47 -13.30 -1.59 6.29
CA LEU A 47 -13.21 -0.74 7.47
C LEU A 47 -14.58 -0.45 8.10
N LEU A 48 -15.64 -0.41 7.29
CA LEU A 48 -17.02 -0.22 7.73
C LEU A 48 -17.75 -1.53 8.08
N ASN A 49 -17.03 -2.64 8.22
CA ASN A 49 -17.59 -3.99 8.48
C ASN A 49 -18.55 -4.52 7.40
N VAL A 50 -18.47 -4.01 6.16
CA VAL A 50 -19.23 -4.45 4.99
C VAL A 50 -18.28 -4.98 3.92
N GLY A 51 -17.40 -5.91 4.31
CA GLY A 51 -16.29 -6.37 3.47
C GLY A 51 -16.45 -7.78 2.90
N ALA A 52 -15.32 -8.48 2.72
CA ALA A 52 -15.25 -9.78 2.07
C ALA A 52 -16.19 -10.82 2.70
N SER A 53 -16.36 -10.79 4.02
CA SER A 53 -17.28 -11.67 4.76
C SER A 53 -18.75 -11.45 4.39
N THR A 54 -19.12 -10.25 3.93
CA THR A 54 -20.49 -9.89 3.53
C THR A 54 -20.75 -10.07 2.03
N PHE A 55 -19.70 -10.17 1.21
CA PHE A 55 -19.84 -10.39 -0.23
C PHE A 55 -20.24 -11.84 -0.53
N SER A 56 -21.08 -12.02 -1.55
CA SER A 56 -21.38 -13.36 -2.05
C SER A 56 -20.14 -14.03 -2.64
N ASP A 57 -20.09 -15.35 -2.62
CA ASP A 57 -19.04 -16.13 -3.29
C ASP A 57 -18.86 -15.75 -4.76
N SER A 58 -19.97 -15.52 -5.46
CA SER A 58 -19.96 -15.12 -6.87
C SER A 58 -19.27 -13.77 -7.05
N GLN A 59 -19.60 -12.79 -6.20
CA GLN A 59 -19.02 -11.46 -6.22
C GLN A 59 -17.51 -11.50 -5.90
N ARG A 60 -17.10 -12.23 -4.86
CA ARG A 60 -15.69 -12.42 -4.52
C ARG A 60 -14.90 -13.02 -5.70
N ARG A 61 -15.44 -14.07 -6.32
CA ARG A 61 -14.82 -14.69 -7.51
C ARG A 61 -14.73 -13.74 -8.70
N ALA A 62 -15.76 -12.94 -8.95
CA ALA A 62 -15.77 -11.97 -10.05
C ALA A 62 -14.71 -10.88 -9.86
N ILE A 63 -14.61 -10.30 -8.65
CA ILE A 63 -13.60 -9.28 -8.32
C ILE A 63 -12.20 -9.90 -8.43
N ARG A 64 -11.99 -11.09 -7.85
CA ARG A 64 -10.73 -11.82 -7.95
C ARG A 64 -10.32 -12.06 -9.40
N ALA A 65 -11.24 -12.53 -10.23
CA ALA A 65 -10.98 -12.77 -11.65
C ALA A 65 -10.62 -11.49 -12.39
N TRP A 66 -11.26 -10.36 -12.06
CA TRP A 66 -10.90 -9.05 -12.62
C TRP A 66 -9.50 -8.60 -12.21
N ILE A 67 -9.10 -8.75 -10.94
CA ILE A 67 -7.75 -8.39 -10.48
C ILE A 67 -6.69 -9.27 -11.14
N LEU A 68 -6.91 -10.58 -11.22
CA LEU A 68 -5.98 -11.51 -11.90
C LEU A 68 -5.89 -11.26 -13.40
N LYS A 69 -6.91 -10.67 -14.01
CA LYS A 69 -6.83 -10.16 -15.38
C LYS A 69 -5.83 -9.01 -15.51
N CYS A 70 -5.36 -8.37 -14.46
CA CYS A 70 -4.31 -7.35 -14.55
C CYS A 70 -2.89 -7.90 -14.39
N GLN A 71 -2.73 -9.19 -14.09
CA GLN A 71 -1.40 -9.79 -13.85
C GLN A 71 -0.59 -9.93 -15.14
N HIS A 72 0.67 -9.49 -15.11
CA HIS A 72 1.62 -9.67 -16.21
C HIS A 72 2.33 -11.03 -16.16
N PRO A 73 2.71 -11.59 -17.33
CA PRO A 73 3.33 -12.90 -17.38
C PRO A 73 4.74 -12.94 -16.78
N PHE A 74 5.45 -11.83 -16.76
CA PHE A 74 6.84 -11.69 -16.28
C PHE A 74 6.96 -11.03 -14.90
N GLY A 75 5.84 -10.91 -14.17
CA GLY A 75 5.79 -10.32 -12.83
C GLY A 75 5.04 -8.99 -12.78
N GLY A 76 4.42 -8.73 -11.63
CA GLY A 76 3.65 -7.52 -11.37
C GLY A 76 2.27 -7.48 -12.03
N PHE A 77 1.58 -6.36 -11.86
CA PHE A 77 0.25 -6.08 -12.39
C PHE A 77 0.23 -4.72 -13.10
N CYS A 78 -0.62 -4.58 -14.12
CA CYS A 78 -0.97 -3.29 -14.73
C CYS A 78 -2.18 -2.68 -14.02
N GLY A 79 -2.35 -1.35 -14.05
CA GLY A 79 -3.43 -0.70 -13.30
C GLY A 79 -4.83 -0.89 -13.87
N SER A 80 -4.96 -1.43 -15.09
CA SER A 80 -6.22 -1.67 -15.78
C SER A 80 -6.15 -2.86 -16.72
N THR A 81 -7.28 -3.55 -16.88
CA THR A 81 -7.39 -4.63 -17.87
C THR A 81 -7.24 -4.14 -19.31
N ASN A 82 -7.39 -2.84 -19.57
CA ASN A 82 -7.18 -2.25 -20.89
C ASN A 82 -5.69 -2.22 -21.29
N HIS A 83 -4.79 -2.26 -20.31
CA HIS A 83 -3.35 -2.26 -20.53
C HIS A 83 -2.80 -3.67 -20.74
N ARG A 84 -3.56 -4.71 -20.40
CA ARG A 84 -3.15 -6.10 -20.61
C ARG A 84 -3.47 -6.55 -22.04
N PHE A 85 -2.46 -7.06 -22.72
CA PHE A 85 -2.63 -7.79 -23.99
C PHE A 85 -3.16 -9.21 -23.76
N PRO A 86 -3.94 -9.80 -24.69
CA PRO A 86 -4.36 -11.20 -24.57
C PRO A 86 -3.16 -12.16 -24.57
N ASP A 87 -3.28 -13.29 -23.85
CA ASP A 87 -2.20 -14.27 -23.64
C ASP A 87 -1.53 -14.74 -24.96
N VAL A 88 -2.33 -14.87 -26.03
CA VAL A 88 -1.88 -15.25 -27.38
C VAL A 88 -0.98 -14.21 -28.06
N TYR A 89 -1.05 -12.94 -27.66
CA TYR A 89 -0.21 -11.87 -28.21
C TYR A 89 1.07 -11.64 -27.39
N TYR A 90 1.23 -12.29 -26.23
CA TYR A 90 2.53 -12.39 -25.57
C TYR A 90 3.44 -13.43 -26.24
N ALA A 91 2.86 -14.36 -27.01
CA ALA A 91 3.62 -15.25 -27.88
C ALA A 91 4.15 -14.46 -29.07
N ASP A 92 5.43 -14.65 -29.38
CA ASP A 92 6.08 -13.92 -30.46
C ASP A 92 5.50 -14.31 -31.82
N VAL A 93 4.61 -13.48 -32.36
CA VAL A 93 4.08 -13.64 -33.73
C VAL A 93 4.94 -12.92 -34.78
N GLY A 94 6.17 -12.54 -34.42
CA GLY A 94 7.28 -12.32 -35.36
C GLY A 94 7.26 -11.04 -36.18
N ASN A 95 6.23 -10.18 -36.11
CA ASN A 95 6.17 -8.96 -36.95
C ASN A 95 5.43 -7.74 -36.36
N GLY A 96 5.00 -7.77 -35.09
CA GLY A 96 4.33 -6.63 -34.44
C GLY A 96 5.25 -5.86 -33.50
N LYS A 97 5.20 -4.52 -33.49
CA LYS A 97 5.70 -3.74 -32.35
C LYS A 97 4.86 -4.13 -31.13
N ARG A 98 5.50 -4.67 -30.09
CA ARG A 98 4.88 -4.85 -28.79
C ARG A 98 4.92 -3.49 -28.10
N ASP A 99 3.85 -2.70 -28.22
CA ASP A 99 3.65 -1.56 -27.33
C ASP A 99 2.77 -2.06 -26.18
N ILE A 100 3.38 -2.80 -25.27
CA ILE A 100 2.70 -3.33 -24.09
C ILE A 100 2.93 -2.38 -22.93
N ASP A 101 1.83 -1.86 -22.37
CA ASP A 101 1.89 -1.11 -21.12
C ASP A 101 2.45 -2.02 -20.01
N PRO A 102 3.54 -1.62 -19.35
CA PRO A 102 4.23 -2.50 -18.43
C PRO A 102 3.46 -2.67 -17.11
N ALA A 103 3.76 -3.76 -16.41
CA ALA A 103 3.43 -3.86 -15.00
C ALA A 103 4.08 -2.71 -14.22
N ASN A 104 3.39 -2.17 -13.23
CA ASN A 104 3.90 -1.10 -12.38
C ASN A 104 3.73 -1.39 -10.89
N LEU A 105 4.57 -0.76 -10.09
CA LEU A 105 4.62 -0.94 -8.65
C LEU A 105 3.29 -0.61 -7.94
N PRO A 106 2.66 0.56 -8.15
CA PRO A 106 1.39 0.89 -7.49
C PRO A 106 0.29 -0.15 -7.79
N ALA A 107 0.11 -0.51 -9.06
CA ALA A 107 -0.88 -1.51 -9.46
C ALA A 107 -0.64 -2.87 -8.81
N THR A 108 0.63 -3.30 -8.73
CA THR A 108 1.03 -4.55 -8.08
C THR A 108 0.71 -4.54 -6.59
N PHE A 109 1.01 -3.45 -5.89
CA PHE A 109 0.70 -3.28 -4.47
C PHE A 109 -0.81 -3.40 -4.22
N PHE A 110 -1.63 -2.65 -4.97
CA PHE A 110 -3.09 -2.67 -4.80
C PHE A 110 -3.72 -4.00 -5.23
N ALA A 111 -3.17 -4.67 -6.24
CA ALA A 111 -3.63 -5.99 -6.66
C ALA A 111 -3.45 -7.04 -5.56
N ILE A 112 -2.26 -7.13 -4.96
CA ILE A 112 -1.95 -8.15 -3.95
C ILE A 112 -2.81 -7.94 -2.70
N LEU A 113 -2.95 -6.71 -2.23
CA LEU A 113 -3.83 -6.38 -1.10
C LEU A 113 -5.30 -6.75 -1.41
N SER A 114 -5.79 -6.38 -2.59
CA SER A 114 -7.17 -6.68 -3.00
C SER A 114 -7.41 -8.18 -3.16
N LEU A 115 -6.43 -8.93 -3.68
CA LEU A 115 -6.50 -10.39 -3.79
C LEU A 115 -6.54 -11.05 -2.42
N GLY A 116 -5.71 -10.59 -1.48
CA GLY A 116 -5.77 -11.03 -0.09
C GLY A 116 -7.17 -10.86 0.49
N PHE A 117 -7.81 -9.71 0.23
CA PHE A 117 -9.17 -9.44 0.67
C PHE A 117 -10.22 -10.38 0.05
N VAL A 118 -10.19 -10.67 -1.27
CA VAL A 118 -11.30 -11.39 -1.93
C VAL A 118 -11.09 -12.90 -2.15
N GLY A 119 -9.87 -13.42 -2.12
CA GLY A 119 -9.68 -14.84 -2.47
C GLY A 119 -8.24 -15.37 -2.54
N GLY A 120 -7.32 -14.78 -1.80
CA GLY A 120 -5.97 -15.30 -1.56
C GLY A 120 -4.98 -15.13 -2.72
N LEU A 121 -3.74 -15.56 -2.47
CA LEU A 121 -2.58 -15.29 -3.35
C LEU A 121 -2.14 -16.49 -4.21
N LYS A 122 -2.88 -17.60 -4.20
CA LYS A 122 -2.49 -18.85 -4.88
C LYS A 122 -2.14 -18.68 -6.38
N ASP A 123 -2.88 -17.85 -7.09
CA ASP A 123 -2.70 -17.64 -8.54
C ASP A 123 -1.81 -16.42 -8.85
N VAL A 124 -1.17 -15.83 -7.83
CA VAL A 124 -0.16 -14.80 -8.02
C VAL A 124 1.14 -15.50 -8.44
N LYS A 125 1.72 -15.05 -9.55
CA LYS A 125 3.04 -15.43 -10.08
C LYS A 125 4.13 -14.85 -9.18
N ARG A 126 4.22 -15.42 -7.97
CA ARG A 126 5.01 -14.91 -6.86
C ARG A 126 6.48 -14.74 -7.22
N GLU A 127 7.11 -15.78 -7.76
CA GLU A 127 8.53 -15.78 -8.10
C GLU A 127 8.86 -14.82 -9.24
N GLU A 128 8.00 -14.73 -10.26
CA GLU A 128 8.12 -13.75 -11.32
C GLU A 128 7.98 -12.33 -10.77
N CYS A 129 7.02 -12.10 -9.86
CA CYS A 129 6.80 -10.81 -9.25
C CYS A 129 7.99 -10.36 -8.39
N LEU A 130 8.59 -11.27 -7.61
CA LEU A 130 9.76 -10.97 -6.79
C LEU A 130 11.02 -10.72 -7.64
N ARG A 131 11.24 -11.51 -8.71
CA ARG A 131 12.34 -11.26 -9.67
C ARG A 131 12.16 -9.94 -10.41
N TRP A 132 10.94 -9.60 -10.82
CA TRP A 132 10.61 -8.31 -11.40
C TRP A 132 10.85 -7.16 -10.41
N LEU A 133 10.44 -7.34 -9.15
CA LEU A 133 10.63 -6.35 -8.09
C LEU A 133 12.11 -6.02 -7.87
N LYS A 134 12.97 -7.03 -7.83
CA LYS A 134 14.43 -6.84 -7.69
C LYS A 134 15.01 -5.98 -8.82
N ARG A 135 14.54 -6.19 -10.06
CA ARG A 135 15.01 -5.44 -11.24
C ARG A 135 14.61 -3.96 -11.26
N LEU A 136 13.65 -3.56 -10.42
CA LEU A 136 13.23 -2.16 -10.28
C LEU A 136 14.13 -1.36 -9.33
N GLN A 137 14.96 -2.03 -8.53
CA GLN A 137 15.88 -1.36 -7.62
C GLN A 137 17.07 -0.78 -8.39
N ARG A 138 17.39 0.48 -8.12
CA ARG A 138 18.55 1.19 -8.67
C ARG A 138 19.77 1.04 -7.76
N ASP A 139 20.94 1.43 -8.27
CA ASP A 139 22.21 1.34 -7.55
C ASP A 139 22.25 2.17 -6.26
N ASP A 140 21.50 3.27 -6.20
CA ASP A 140 21.35 4.14 -5.03
C ASP A 140 20.39 3.58 -3.96
N GLY A 141 19.70 2.47 -4.25
CA GLY A 141 18.73 1.84 -3.38
C GLY A 141 17.28 2.26 -3.60
N SER A 142 17.04 3.30 -4.40
CA SER A 142 15.69 3.72 -4.80
C SER A 142 15.03 2.71 -5.74
N PHE A 143 13.71 2.84 -5.93
CA PHE A 143 12.95 2.02 -6.86
C PHE A 143 12.33 2.87 -7.96
N GLY A 144 12.29 2.34 -9.18
CA GLY A 144 11.48 2.89 -10.25
C GLY A 144 10.06 2.35 -10.24
N GLU A 145 9.18 2.96 -11.03
CA GLU A 145 7.77 2.60 -11.13
C GLU A 145 7.54 1.33 -11.96
N PHE A 146 8.23 1.22 -13.09
CA PHE A 146 8.11 0.12 -14.06
C PHE A 146 9.40 -0.05 -14.88
N ILE A 147 9.47 -1.13 -15.66
CA ILE A 147 10.58 -1.44 -16.58
C ILE A 147 10.03 -1.45 -18.01
N THR A 148 10.66 -0.70 -18.91
CA THR A 148 10.33 -0.70 -20.34
C THR A 148 10.86 -1.95 -21.04
N GLU A 149 10.40 -2.21 -22.27
CA GLU A 149 10.82 -3.39 -23.03
C GLU A 149 12.34 -3.44 -23.29
N ASP A 150 12.99 -2.29 -23.44
CA ASP A 150 14.44 -2.18 -23.58
C ASP A 150 15.21 -2.33 -22.24
N GLY A 151 14.50 -2.70 -21.16
CA GLY A 151 15.09 -3.02 -19.86
C GLY A 151 15.42 -1.80 -19.01
N LYS A 152 14.95 -0.59 -19.36
CA LYS A 152 15.20 0.62 -18.58
C LYS A 152 14.17 0.80 -17.47
N ILE A 153 14.66 1.21 -16.31
CA ILE A 153 13.83 1.57 -15.15
C ILE A 153 13.28 2.99 -15.38
N GLN A 154 11.96 3.16 -15.30
CA GLN A 154 11.27 4.45 -15.43
C GLN A 154 10.62 4.88 -14.10
N GLY A 155 10.18 6.13 -14.02
CA GLY A 155 9.64 6.74 -12.80
C GLY A 155 10.71 7.43 -11.95
N GLY A 156 10.28 8.20 -10.95
CA GLY A 156 11.17 8.96 -10.05
C GLY A 156 12.00 8.07 -9.09
N THR A 157 12.72 8.73 -8.18
CA THR A 157 13.48 8.08 -7.09
C THR A 157 12.79 8.27 -5.72
N ASP A 158 11.54 8.75 -5.73
CA ASP A 158 10.86 9.15 -4.51
C ASP A 158 10.40 7.97 -3.62
N MET A 159 10.01 8.32 -2.39
CA MET A 159 9.71 7.36 -1.33
C MET A 159 8.47 6.50 -1.60
N ARG A 160 7.59 6.89 -2.52
CA ARG A 160 6.37 6.11 -2.83
C ARG A 160 6.75 4.75 -3.41
N TYR A 161 7.67 4.73 -4.37
CA TYR A 161 8.13 3.49 -5.00
C TYR A 161 8.88 2.60 -4.01
N CYS A 162 9.69 3.20 -3.13
CA CYS A 162 10.35 2.49 -2.04
C CYS A 162 9.34 1.81 -1.11
N TYR A 163 8.27 2.52 -0.72
CA TYR A 163 7.22 1.98 0.13
C TYR A 163 6.46 0.83 -0.52
N VAL A 164 5.91 1.03 -1.71
CA VAL A 164 5.13 -0.02 -2.36
C VAL A 164 6.00 -1.22 -2.71
N ALA A 165 7.28 -1.03 -3.08
CA ALA A 165 8.22 -2.12 -3.29
C ALA A 165 8.47 -2.92 -2.01
N THR A 166 8.71 -2.22 -0.89
CA THR A 166 8.87 -2.83 0.44
C THR A 166 7.64 -3.62 0.84
N ALA A 167 6.45 -3.06 0.64
CA ALA A 167 5.19 -3.72 0.97
C ALA A 167 4.94 -4.95 0.09
N ILE A 168 5.19 -4.89 -1.22
CA ILE A 168 5.09 -6.04 -2.11
C ILE A 168 6.05 -7.14 -1.67
N ARG A 169 7.31 -6.80 -1.40
CA ARG A 169 8.29 -7.74 -0.84
C ARG A 169 7.75 -8.37 0.44
N TRP A 170 7.29 -7.57 1.40
CA TRP A 170 6.75 -8.05 2.67
C TRP A 170 5.58 -9.02 2.45
N MET A 171 4.61 -8.67 1.59
CA MET A 171 3.46 -9.55 1.31
C MET A 171 3.85 -10.87 0.62
N LEU A 172 4.90 -10.87 -0.21
CA LEU A 172 5.23 -12.02 -1.06
C LEU A 172 6.43 -12.84 -0.61
N THR A 173 7.26 -12.41 0.33
CA THR A 173 8.46 -13.18 0.72
C THR A 173 8.22 -14.16 1.87
N GLY A 174 7.17 -13.98 2.67
CA GLY A 174 7.03 -14.78 3.91
C GLY A 174 8.16 -14.48 4.91
N ASP A 175 8.36 -15.30 5.94
CA ASP A 175 9.40 -15.07 6.96
C ASP A 175 10.80 -15.59 6.53
N ALA A 176 10.91 -16.16 5.33
CA ALA A 176 12.13 -16.78 4.78
C ALA A 176 13.11 -15.76 4.15
N HIS A 177 13.24 -14.57 4.75
CA HIS A 177 14.07 -13.48 4.20
C HIS A 177 15.54 -13.87 4.03
N GLU A 178 16.08 -14.69 4.94
CA GLU A 178 17.49 -15.11 4.93
C GLU A 178 17.80 -16.13 3.81
N GLU A 179 16.80 -16.88 3.34
CA GLU A 179 16.98 -17.95 2.35
C GLU A 179 17.06 -17.44 0.90
N ARG A 180 16.64 -16.20 0.64
CA ARG A 180 16.59 -15.65 -0.74
C ARG A 180 17.93 -15.10 -1.23
N GLY A 181 18.87 -14.83 -0.33
CA GLY A 181 20.25 -14.42 -0.68
C GLY A 181 20.30 -13.34 -1.76
N GLU A 182 21.00 -13.65 -2.86
CA GLU A 182 21.15 -12.72 -3.98
C GLU A 182 19.84 -12.46 -4.73
N ASP A 183 18.78 -13.29 -4.64
CA ASP A 183 17.53 -13.14 -5.39
C ASP A 183 16.51 -12.17 -4.78
N ASP A 184 16.90 -11.47 -3.71
CA ASP A 184 16.11 -10.43 -3.06
C ASP A 184 16.60 -9.02 -3.40
N ILE A 185 15.85 -8.01 -2.96
CA ILE A 185 16.28 -6.61 -3.02
C ILE A 185 17.43 -6.37 -2.02
N ASP A 186 18.28 -5.39 -2.31
CA ASP A 186 19.28 -4.89 -1.38
C ASP A 186 18.61 -3.99 -0.33
N VAL A 187 18.28 -4.58 0.83
CA VAL A 187 17.61 -3.88 1.93
C VAL A 187 18.48 -2.76 2.52
N GLU A 188 19.81 -2.94 2.57
CA GLU A 188 20.69 -1.93 3.17
C GLU A 188 20.82 -0.70 2.27
N LYS A 189 20.92 -0.88 0.95
CA LYS A 189 20.85 0.25 0.01
C LYS A 189 19.53 0.98 0.09
N LEU A 190 18.41 0.25 0.15
CA LEU A 190 17.09 0.85 0.33
C LEU A 190 17.03 1.69 1.61
N VAL A 191 17.46 1.15 2.75
CA VAL A 191 17.50 1.90 4.02
C VAL A 191 18.44 3.11 3.93
N GLY A 192 19.56 2.98 3.20
CA GLY A 192 20.46 4.09 2.88
C GLY A 192 19.77 5.22 2.11
N HIS A 193 18.99 4.88 1.08
CA HIS A 193 18.20 5.84 0.30
C HIS A 193 17.15 6.55 1.15
N LEU A 194 16.35 5.79 1.91
CA LEU A 194 15.35 6.34 2.83
C LEU A 194 15.99 7.31 3.83
N ARG A 195 17.18 6.96 4.35
CA ARG A 195 17.93 7.81 5.27
C ARG A 195 18.37 9.12 4.59
N ALA A 196 18.86 9.04 3.35
CA ALA A 196 19.35 10.19 2.58
C ALA A 196 18.24 11.17 2.15
N GLY A 197 16.96 10.76 2.21
CA GLY A 197 15.82 11.63 1.93
C GLY A 197 15.39 12.54 3.08
N GLN A 198 15.93 12.37 4.29
CA GLN A 198 15.62 13.24 5.44
C GLN A 198 16.10 14.68 5.17
N THR A 199 15.20 15.64 5.30
CA THR A 199 15.44 17.05 5.00
C THR A 199 15.85 17.83 6.24
N TYR A 200 16.32 19.07 6.04
CA TYR A 200 16.82 19.93 7.12
C TYR A 200 15.78 20.28 8.19
N ASP A 201 14.50 20.26 7.84
CA ASP A 201 13.37 20.62 8.70
C ASP A 201 12.75 19.41 9.44
N GLY A 202 13.27 18.20 9.24
CA GLY A 202 12.89 16.98 9.97
C GLY A 202 11.93 16.06 9.22
N GLY A 203 11.32 16.53 8.13
CA GLY A 203 10.53 15.68 7.24
C GLY A 203 11.40 14.88 6.26
N ILE A 204 10.75 14.24 5.29
CA ILE A 204 11.41 13.43 4.27
C ILE A 204 10.87 13.81 2.89
N SER A 205 11.76 13.78 1.90
CA SER A 205 11.45 14.01 0.49
C SER A 205 12.11 12.97 -0.42
N GLU A 206 12.10 13.19 -1.73
CA GLU A 206 12.86 12.38 -2.69
C GLU A 206 14.37 12.43 -2.42
N SER A 207 14.88 13.59 -2.00
CA SER A 207 16.24 13.76 -1.50
C SER A 207 16.29 14.87 -0.43
N ALA A 208 17.35 14.91 0.38
CA ALA A 208 17.53 15.94 1.41
C ALA A 208 17.54 17.40 0.89
N GLN A 209 17.74 17.59 -0.43
CA GLN A 209 17.75 18.92 -1.07
C GLN A 209 16.34 19.41 -1.46
N HIS A 210 15.34 18.54 -1.42
CA HIS A 210 13.97 18.87 -1.78
C HIS A 210 13.14 19.30 -0.56
N GLU A 211 11.98 19.90 -0.83
CA GLU A 211 10.99 20.24 0.19
C GLU A 211 10.41 18.96 0.82
N ALA A 212 10.37 18.91 2.15
CA ALA A 212 9.74 17.82 2.89
C ALA A 212 8.25 17.68 2.55
N HIS A 213 7.75 16.46 2.44
CA HIS A 213 6.35 16.20 2.14
C HIS A 213 5.77 15.10 3.02
N ALA A 214 4.56 15.29 3.56
CA ALA A 214 3.97 14.35 4.52
C ALA A 214 3.72 12.97 3.89
N GLY A 215 3.33 12.93 2.62
CA GLY A 215 3.21 11.67 1.86
C GLY A 215 4.53 10.91 1.71
N TYR A 216 5.65 11.61 1.42
CA TYR A 216 6.97 10.97 1.32
C TYR A 216 7.49 10.54 2.70
N THR A 217 7.23 11.35 3.72
CA THR A 217 7.52 11.03 5.12
C THR A 217 6.80 9.77 5.57
N TYR A 218 5.50 9.66 5.30
CA TYR A 218 4.75 8.43 5.54
C TYR A 218 5.36 7.24 4.81
N CYS A 219 5.65 7.37 3.52
CA CYS A 219 6.16 6.26 2.72
C CYS A 219 7.50 5.74 3.27
N ALA A 220 8.41 6.64 3.66
CA ALA A 220 9.67 6.24 4.28
C ALA A 220 9.46 5.56 5.65
N ILE A 221 8.59 6.11 6.51
CA ILE A 221 8.29 5.51 7.82
C ILE A 221 7.62 4.14 7.67
N ALA A 222 6.67 3.99 6.75
CA ALA A 222 6.00 2.72 6.46
C ALA A 222 6.98 1.68 5.91
N SER A 223 7.90 2.08 5.03
CA SER A 223 8.97 1.21 4.54
C SER A 223 9.83 0.69 5.70
N LEU A 224 10.30 1.59 6.57
CA LEU A 224 11.10 1.23 7.73
C LEU A 224 10.33 0.38 8.74
N SER A 225 9.03 0.59 8.90
CA SER A 225 8.15 -0.22 9.75
C SER A 225 8.10 -1.67 9.25
N LEU A 226 7.85 -1.85 7.95
CA LEU A 226 7.76 -3.17 7.31
C LEU A 226 9.11 -3.92 7.27
N LEU A 227 10.22 -3.20 7.43
CA LEU A 227 11.58 -3.76 7.49
C LEU A 227 12.09 -4.01 8.92
N ASP A 228 11.32 -3.69 9.97
CA ASP A 228 11.77 -3.62 11.38
C ASP A 228 13.00 -2.71 11.58
N ARG A 229 13.01 -1.55 10.91
CA ARG A 229 14.11 -0.56 10.92
C ARG A 229 13.74 0.82 11.47
N LEU A 230 12.54 0.94 12.05
CA LEU A 230 12.21 2.11 12.85
C LEU A 230 13.03 2.11 14.16
N PRO A 231 13.40 3.29 14.71
CA PRO A 231 14.06 3.35 16.01
C PRO A 231 13.16 2.73 17.09
N LYS A 232 13.70 1.77 17.85
CA LYS A 232 13.01 1.19 19.01
C LYS A 232 13.12 2.20 20.17
N TYR A 233 12.01 2.53 20.81
CA TYR A 233 12.09 3.28 22.07
C TYR A 233 12.82 2.43 23.10
N PRO A 234 13.66 3.02 23.96
CA PRO A 234 14.20 2.30 25.11
C PRO A 234 13.01 1.86 25.98
N SER A 235 12.65 0.57 25.91
CA SER A 235 11.72 -0.03 26.86
C SER A 235 12.39 -0.03 28.23
N SER A 236 11.62 0.28 29.28
CA SER A 236 12.03 0.20 30.68
C SER A 236 12.23 -1.24 31.19
N GLN A 237 12.26 -2.23 30.28
CA GLN A 237 12.66 -3.60 30.59
C GLN A 237 13.79 -4.03 29.65
N PRO A 238 14.93 -4.52 30.19
CA PRO A 238 15.95 -5.15 29.40
C PRO A 238 15.41 -6.51 28.91
N THR A 239 15.08 -6.60 27.64
CA THR A 239 14.88 -7.90 27.00
C THR A 239 16.26 -8.45 26.66
N GLU A 240 16.73 -9.41 27.47
CA GLU A 240 17.84 -10.27 27.09
C GLU A 240 17.46 -11.07 25.84
N SER A 241 18.46 -11.31 24.99
CA SER A 241 18.43 -12.09 23.74
C SER A 241 17.86 -11.41 22.48
N SER A 242 18.71 -10.64 21.79
CA SER A 242 18.83 -10.81 20.34
C SER A 242 20.27 -10.53 19.89
N ASN A 243 21.02 -11.59 19.57
CA ASN A 243 22.33 -11.57 18.90
C ASN A 243 22.16 -11.16 17.42
N ALA A 244 21.49 -10.04 17.15
CA ALA A 244 21.44 -9.44 15.83
C ALA A 244 22.45 -8.28 15.81
N ASN A 245 23.29 -8.22 14.77
CA ASN A 245 24.06 -7.02 14.43
C ASN A 245 23.13 -5.80 14.56
N PRO A 246 23.48 -4.73 15.29
CA PRO A 246 22.59 -3.58 15.44
C PRO A 246 22.52 -2.86 14.09
N ALA A 247 21.60 -3.30 13.23
CA ALA A 247 21.36 -2.71 11.93
C ALA A 247 21.02 -1.23 12.15
N LEU A 248 21.71 -0.34 11.43
CA LEU A 248 21.56 1.10 11.65
C LEU A 248 20.09 1.50 11.51
N PRO A 249 19.55 2.35 12.41
CA PRO A 249 18.17 2.82 12.30
C PRO A 249 17.98 3.59 10.98
N GLY A 250 16.80 3.47 10.39
CA GLY A 250 16.50 4.18 9.14
C GLY A 250 16.35 5.69 9.34
N LEU A 251 15.66 6.08 10.41
CA LEU A 251 15.54 7.48 10.84
C LEU A 251 16.73 7.87 11.71
N THR A 252 17.30 9.04 11.45
CA THR A 252 18.51 9.54 12.13
C THR A 252 18.20 10.60 13.18
N ASN A 253 17.09 11.32 13.04
CA ASN A 253 16.65 12.33 14.00
C ASN A 253 15.15 12.21 14.26
N LEU A 254 14.77 11.17 15.02
CA LEU A 254 13.38 10.89 15.36
C LEU A 254 12.65 12.08 16.05
N PRO A 255 13.25 12.80 17.01
CA PRO A 255 12.60 13.97 17.61
C PRO A 255 12.20 15.04 16.60
N GLU A 256 13.08 15.39 15.65
CA GLU A 256 12.74 16.38 14.62
C GLU A 256 11.69 15.88 13.64
N THR A 257 11.71 14.58 13.28
CA THR A 257 10.63 14.01 12.45
C THR A 257 9.27 14.07 13.15
N ILE A 258 9.21 13.76 14.45
CA ILE A 258 7.97 13.87 15.23
C ILE A 258 7.52 15.33 15.32
N ARG A 259 8.45 16.25 15.59
CA ARG A 259 8.18 17.70 15.63
C ARG A 259 7.63 18.19 14.29
N TRP A 260 8.28 17.83 13.18
CA TRP A 260 7.86 18.23 11.84
C TRP A 260 6.46 17.72 11.51
N LEU A 261 6.15 16.45 11.82
CA LEU A 261 4.81 15.86 11.65
C LEU A 261 3.77 16.59 12.50
N ALA A 262 4.07 16.86 13.77
CA ALA A 262 3.14 17.57 14.66
C ALA A 262 2.82 19.00 14.16
N LEU A 263 3.79 19.68 13.55
CA LEU A 263 3.65 21.01 12.96
C LEU A 263 2.92 21.02 11.60
N ARG A 264 2.42 19.87 11.12
CA ARG A 264 1.50 19.83 9.96
C ARG A 264 0.06 20.12 10.34
N GLN A 265 -0.28 20.11 11.63
CA GLN A 265 -1.58 20.50 12.13
C GLN A 265 -1.85 21.98 11.85
N THR A 266 -3.04 22.31 11.38
CA THR A 266 -3.43 23.68 11.06
C THR A 266 -4.91 23.88 11.40
N SER A 267 -5.22 24.96 12.11
CA SER A 267 -6.61 25.38 12.33
C SER A 267 -7.29 25.65 11.00
N TYR A 268 -8.53 25.22 10.88
CA TYR A 268 -9.38 25.55 9.76
C TYR A 268 -10.39 26.62 10.16
N ASN A 269 -10.28 27.81 9.56
CA ASN A 269 -11.18 28.93 9.72
C ASN A 269 -11.92 29.17 8.38
N GLU A 270 -13.25 29.13 8.38
CA GLU A 270 -14.06 29.30 7.16
C GLU A 270 -13.88 30.69 6.52
N GLU A 271 -13.66 31.73 7.33
CA GLU A 271 -13.52 33.12 6.88
C GLU A 271 -12.21 33.37 6.10
N GLU A 272 -11.13 32.64 6.42
CA GLU A 272 -9.82 32.82 5.79
C GLU A 272 -9.68 32.13 4.42
N GLU A 273 -10.55 31.16 4.10
CA GLU A 273 -10.51 30.46 2.81
C GLU A 273 -11.41 31.09 1.72
N GLY A 274 -12.26 32.07 2.07
CA GLY A 274 -13.19 32.73 1.14
C GLY A 274 -12.60 33.84 0.26
N ASP A 275 -11.37 34.30 0.54
CA ASP A 275 -10.72 35.39 -0.19
C ASP A 275 -9.90 34.84 -1.39
N GLU A 276 -10.59 34.42 -2.46
CA GLU A 276 -9.92 34.05 -3.73
C GLU A 276 -9.63 35.24 -4.67
N ASP A 277 -10.12 36.46 -4.38
CA ASP A 277 -9.96 37.64 -5.27
C ASP A 277 -9.45 38.93 -4.60
N GLY A 278 -9.04 38.87 -3.33
CA GLY A 278 -8.55 40.04 -2.60
C GLY A 278 -7.02 40.08 -2.53
N HIS A 279 -6.40 41.11 -3.11
CA HIS A 279 -5.07 41.55 -2.68
C HIS A 279 -5.14 42.00 -1.21
N ASN A 280 -5.14 41.07 -0.26
CA ASN A 280 -4.90 41.40 1.13
C ASN A 280 -3.39 41.49 1.34
N GLU A 281 -2.94 42.72 1.57
CA GLU A 281 -1.60 43.01 2.08
C GLU A 281 -1.32 42.05 3.24
N ALA A 282 -0.25 41.27 3.11
CA ALA A 282 0.24 40.44 4.19
C ALA A 282 0.59 41.36 5.36
N THR A 283 -0.31 41.47 6.33
CA THR A 283 0.01 42.10 7.62
C THR A 283 1.08 41.22 8.27
N SER A 284 2.24 41.83 8.49
CA SER A 284 3.41 41.19 9.07
C SER A 284 3.20 40.97 10.57
N ASP A 285 2.25 40.14 10.96
CA ASP A 285 2.18 39.68 12.34
C ASP A 285 2.96 38.38 12.48
N HIS A 286 4.23 38.54 12.86
CA HIS A 286 5.16 37.49 13.27
C HIS A 286 4.75 36.86 14.62
N HIS A 287 3.50 36.44 14.77
CA HIS A 287 3.09 35.55 15.86
C HIS A 287 3.25 34.11 15.37
N PHE A 288 4.43 33.53 15.60
CA PHE A 288 4.78 32.14 15.20
C PHE A 288 4.03 31.05 15.98
N VAL A 289 3.02 31.42 16.75
CA VAL A 289 2.04 30.50 17.32
C VAL A 289 0.69 31.19 17.12
N PRO A 290 -0.12 30.78 16.13
CA PRO A 290 -1.49 31.28 16.04
C PRO A 290 -2.18 30.96 17.37
N ASP A 291 -3.07 31.82 17.83
CA ASP A 291 -4.06 31.44 18.84
C ASP A 291 -4.97 30.39 18.15
N VAL A 292 -4.54 29.14 18.20
CA VAL A 292 -5.01 28.06 17.33
C VAL A 292 -6.45 27.78 17.71
N ASP A 293 -7.43 28.16 16.88
CA ASP A 293 -8.79 27.64 17.05
C ASP A 293 -8.71 26.12 16.97
N SER A 294 -8.81 25.49 18.14
CA SER A 294 -8.68 24.06 18.33
C SER A 294 -9.94 23.30 17.94
N THR A 295 -10.99 24.02 17.52
CA THR A 295 -12.30 23.50 17.13
C THR A 295 -12.22 22.60 15.90
N PHE A 296 -11.52 23.04 14.85
CA PHE A 296 -11.34 22.29 13.60
C PHE A 296 -9.86 22.27 13.23
N VAL A 297 -9.23 21.10 13.29
CA VAL A 297 -7.80 20.96 12.98
C VAL A 297 -7.61 20.00 11.81
N GLY A 298 -7.25 20.55 10.66
CA GLY A 298 -6.81 19.78 9.50
C GLY A 298 -5.29 19.59 9.51
N PHE A 299 -4.79 18.98 8.44
CA PHE A 299 -3.35 18.82 8.23
C PHE A 299 -2.96 19.28 6.83
N ASN A 300 -1.80 19.90 6.72
CA ASN A 300 -1.18 20.19 5.43
C ASN A 300 -0.08 19.16 5.10
N GLY A 301 0.26 19.07 3.82
CA GLY A 301 1.33 18.17 3.37
C GLY A 301 2.73 18.76 3.55
N ARG A 302 2.81 20.09 3.66
CA ARG A 302 4.01 20.90 3.64
C ARG A 302 3.77 22.20 4.40
N CYS A 303 4.84 22.80 4.93
CA CYS A 303 4.79 24.09 5.60
C CYS A 303 4.09 25.15 4.74
N ASN A 304 3.23 25.97 5.35
CA ASN A 304 2.51 27.07 4.70
C ASN A 304 1.59 26.66 3.53
N LYS A 305 1.08 25.42 3.53
CA LYS A 305 0.04 24.96 2.60
C LYS A 305 -1.30 24.80 3.31
N ARG A 306 -2.38 24.83 2.52
CA ARG A 306 -3.76 24.61 2.98
C ARG A 306 -3.95 23.20 3.54
N VAL A 307 -4.97 23.05 4.36
CA VAL A 307 -5.42 21.75 4.88
C VAL A 307 -5.98 20.88 3.76
N ASP A 308 -5.82 19.57 3.89
CA ASP A 308 -6.38 18.57 2.96
C ASP A 308 -6.70 17.30 3.74
N THR A 309 -7.88 16.73 3.50
CA THR A 309 -8.40 15.52 4.16
C THR A 309 -7.37 14.39 4.18
N CYS A 310 -6.63 14.17 3.10
CA CYS A 310 -5.72 13.02 3.03
C CYS A 310 -4.55 13.13 4.01
N TYR A 311 -4.10 14.34 4.37
CA TYR A 311 -2.99 14.49 5.32
C TYR A 311 -3.38 14.18 6.75
N CYS A 312 -4.68 14.15 7.08
CA CYS A 312 -5.14 13.58 8.35
C CYS A 312 -4.67 12.12 8.49
N PHE A 313 -4.66 11.36 7.38
CA PHE A 313 -4.09 10.02 7.36
C PHE A 313 -2.56 10.04 7.21
N TRP A 314 -1.99 10.74 6.23
CA TRP A 314 -0.55 10.67 5.99
C TRP A 314 0.28 11.08 7.21
N VAL A 315 -0.16 12.11 7.94
CA VAL A 315 0.48 12.53 9.19
C VAL A 315 0.08 11.62 10.35
N GLY A 316 -1.22 11.36 10.54
CA GLY A 316 -1.72 10.53 11.63
C GLY A 316 -1.17 9.10 11.62
N GLY A 317 -1.15 8.46 10.45
CA GLY A 317 -0.59 7.12 10.23
C GLY A 317 0.92 7.07 10.46
N SER A 318 1.65 8.13 10.07
CA SER A 318 3.08 8.26 10.39
C SER A 318 3.32 8.27 11.90
N LEU A 319 2.59 9.12 12.62
CA LEU A 319 2.70 9.23 14.09
C LEU A 319 2.23 7.95 14.80
N SER A 320 1.22 7.27 14.27
CA SER A 320 0.75 5.97 14.76
C SER A 320 1.87 4.92 14.71
N MET A 321 2.56 4.78 13.56
CA MET A 321 3.71 3.86 13.43
C MET A 321 4.88 4.24 14.35
N LEU A 322 5.08 5.53 14.62
CA LEU A 322 6.10 6.02 15.53
C LEU A 322 5.67 5.97 17.01
N GLY A 323 4.47 5.47 17.33
CA GLY A 323 3.94 5.40 18.70
C GLY A 323 3.69 6.77 19.34
N ARG A 324 3.49 7.83 18.53
CA ARG A 324 3.35 9.23 18.96
C ARG A 324 2.05 9.90 18.56
N SER A 325 0.95 9.15 18.54
CA SER A 325 -0.38 9.73 18.31
C SER A 325 -0.83 10.70 19.42
N ASP A 326 -0.09 10.80 20.52
CA ASP A 326 -0.35 11.74 21.63
C ASP A 326 -0.12 13.22 21.27
N VAL A 327 0.65 13.50 20.21
CA VAL A 327 1.05 14.89 19.86
C VAL A 327 0.04 15.62 18.97
N ILE A 328 -1.07 14.98 18.60
CA ILE A 328 -2.10 15.58 17.74
C ILE A 328 -3.33 16.00 18.53
N ASN A 329 -3.94 17.11 18.12
CA ASN A 329 -5.27 17.51 18.54
C ASN A 329 -6.31 16.57 17.91
N ARG A 330 -6.53 15.43 18.58
CA ARG A 330 -7.48 14.40 18.16
C ARG A 330 -8.90 14.96 18.00
N ASP A 331 -9.38 15.75 18.96
CA ASP A 331 -10.77 16.22 18.94
C ASP A 331 -11.01 17.23 17.82
N GLY A 332 -10.08 18.18 17.63
CA GLY A 332 -10.12 19.12 16.51
C GLY A 332 -10.07 18.41 15.15
N SER A 333 -9.25 17.35 15.03
CA SER A 333 -9.16 16.56 13.80
C SER A 333 -10.41 15.73 13.51
N ARG A 334 -11.01 15.12 14.54
CA ARG A 334 -12.31 14.41 14.42
C ARG A 334 -13.39 15.37 13.94
N ARG A 335 -13.48 16.57 14.53
CA ARG A 335 -14.48 17.58 14.16
C ARG A 335 -14.25 18.11 12.75
N PHE A 336 -13.01 18.37 12.34
CA PHE A 336 -12.69 18.74 10.96
C PHE A 336 -13.19 17.68 9.97
N LEU A 337 -12.96 16.39 10.24
CA LEU A 337 -13.43 15.30 9.38
C LEU A 337 -14.97 15.20 9.35
N PHE A 338 -15.65 15.26 10.50
CA PHE A 338 -17.11 15.08 10.55
C PHE A 338 -17.93 16.27 10.07
N GLU A 339 -17.48 17.48 10.40
CA GLU A 339 -18.28 18.69 10.22
C GLU A 339 -17.87 19.48 8.97
N LYS A 340 -16.63 19.31 8.48
CA LYS A 340 -16.12 20.11 7.35
C LYS A 340 -15.94 19.31 6.07
N THR A 341 -15.42 18.08 6.13
CA THR A 341 -15.05 17.32 4.92
C THR A 341 -15.95 16.12 4.62
N GLN A 342 -16.68 15.59 5.61
CA GLN A 342 -17.70 14.57 5.40
C GLN A 342 -18.84 15.12 4.55
N HIS A 343 -19.13 14.45 3.43
CA HIS A 343 -20.14 14.92 2.49
C HIS A 343 -21.53 14.36 2.80
N MET A 344 -22.58 15.12 2.48
CA MET A 344 -23.97 14.78 2.79
C MET A 344 -24.50 13.49 2.15
N ILE A 345 -23.83 12.97 1.12
CA ILE A 345 -24.19 11.71 0.43
C ILE A 345 -23.36 10.51 0.91
N GLY A 346 -22.46 10.70 1.87
CA GLY A 346 -21.36 9.79 2.17
C GLY A 346 -20.09 10.13 1.36
N GLY A 347 -18.96 9.61 1.82
CA GLY A 347 -17.63 9.99 1.35
C GLY A 347 -17.11 11.28 2.00
N PHE A 348 -15.86 11.63 1.69
CA PHE A 348 -15.19 12.86 2.11
C PHE A 348 -14.65 13.59 0.89
N GLY A 349 -14.74 14.92 0.89
CA GLY A 349 -14.07 15.80 -0.08
C GLY A 349 -12.60 16.00 0.26
N LYS A 350 -11.83 16.54 -0.70
CA LYS A 350 -10.42 16.92 -0.49
C LYS A 350 -10.30 18.08 0.50
N THR A 351 -11.04 19.15 0.26
CA THR A 351 -11.19 20.29 1.17
C THR A 351 -12.65 20.47 1.58
N PRO A 352 -12.94 21.26 2.62
CA PRO A 352 -14.32 21.56 3.00
C PRO A 352 -15.13 22.13 1.82
N GLY A 353 -16.35 21.63 1.65
CA GLY A 353 -17.22 22.01 0.53
C GLY A 353 -17.04 21.22 -0.77
N ASP A 354 -15.93 20.50 -0.95
CA ASP A 354 -15.70 19.69 -2.15
C ASP A 354 -16.66 18.49 -2.26
N PRO A 355 -17.00 18.06 -3.49
CA PRO A 355 -17.67 16.79 -3.70
C PRO A 355 -16.76 15.61 -3.26
N PRO A 356 -17.33 14.47 -2.82
CA PRO A 356 -16.55 13.37 -2.31
C PRO A 356 -15.91 12.56 -3.44
N ASP A 357 -14.62 12.26 -3.32
CA ASP A 357 -13.88 11.37 -4.22
C ASP A 357 -13.34 10.14 -3.51
N ILE A 358 -13.04 9.08 -4.25
CA ILE A 358 -12.64 7.76 -3.75
C ILE A 358 -11.35 7.84 -2.93
N TYR A 359 -10.40 8.69 -3.32
CA TYR A 359 -9.11 8.77 -2.64
C TYR A 359 -9.25 9.47 -1.29
N HIS A 360 -9.80 10.68 -1.25
CA HIS A 360 -9.99 11.41 0.01
C HIS A 360 -11.05 10.76 0.89
N SER A 361 -12.08 10.14 0.31
CA SER A 361 -13.08 9.39 1.08
C SER A 361 -12.45 8.21 1.83
N TYR A 362 -11.54 7.47 1.18
CA TYR A 362 -10.87 6.36 1.85
C TYR A 362 -9.88 6.86 2.89
N LEU A 363 -9.07 7.87 2.58
CA LEU A 363 -8.06 8.38 3.51
C LEU A 363 -8.67 9.14 4.69
N GLY A 364 -9.83 9.81 4.52
CA GLY A 364 -10.60 10.36 5.63
C GLY A 364 -11.09 9.26 6.57
N LEU A 365 -11.58 8.14 6.02
CA LEU A 365 -11.98 6.97 6.81
C LEU A 365 -10.78 6.30 7.51
N ALA A 366 -9.65 6.16 6.81
CA ALA A 366 -8.41 5.63 7.37
C ALA A 366 -7.88 6.52 8.50
N ALA A 367 -7.95 7.85 8.36
CA ALA A 367 -7.60 8.80 9.41
C ALA A 367 -8.47 8.58 10.66
N LEU A 368 -9.80 8.44 10.50
CA LEU A 368 -10.69 8.12 11.63
C LEU A 368 -10.36 6.78 12.29
N ALA A 369 -10.00 5.76 11.50
CA ALA A 369 -9.56 4.47 12.03
C ALA A 369 -8.26 4.57 12.84
N VAL A 370 -7.28 5.37 12.38
CA VAL A 370 -6.07 5.70 13.15
C VAL A 370 -6.41 6.43 14.45
N LEU A 371 -7.40 7.33 14.41
CA LEU A 371 -7.95 8.00 15.58
C LEU A 371 -8.84 7.10 16.44
N LYS A 372 -8.92 5.79 16.16
CA LYS A 372 -9.71 4.80 16.91
C LYS A 372 -11.18 5.21 17.05
N GLU A 373 -11.77 5.73 15.98
CA GLU A 373 -13.18 6.12 15.96
C GLU A 373 -14.09 4.89 16.16
N PRO A 374 -15.07 4.95 17.09
CA PRO A 374 -16.02 3.86 17.27
C PRO A 374 -16.80 3.52 16.00
N GLY A 375 -17.03 2.22 15.77
CA GLY A 375 -17.80 1.72 14.63
C GLY A 375 -17.00 1.52 13.34
N ILE A 376 -15.70 1.82 13.36
CA ILE A 376 -14.75 1.53 12.27
C ILE A 376 -13.77 0.45 12.77
N LYS A 377 -13.35 -0.46 11.91
CA LYS A 377 -12.29 -1.41 12.24
C LYS A 377 -10.97 -0.69 12.53
N GLU A 378 -10.14 -1.30 13.38
CA GLU A 378 -8.75 -0.85 13.56
C GLU A 378 -7.96 -0.97 12.25
N LEU A 379 -7.07 -0.01 12.02
CA LEU A 379 -6.25 0.10 10.82
C LEU A 379 -4.78 -0.22 11.12
N ASP A 380 -4.16 -1.06 10.30
CA ASP A 380 -2.71 -1.12 10.20
C ASP A 380 -2.20 0.09 9.40
N SER A 381 -1.44 0.95 10.08
CA SER A 381 -0.95 2.20 9.49
C SER A 381 0.21 1.99 8.51
N ALA A 382 0.85 0.81 8.46
CA ALA A 382 1.95 0.57 7.54
C ALA A 382 1.44 0.20 6.14
N LEU A 383 0.42 -0.66 6.06
CA LEU A 383 -0.19 -1.09 4.81
C LEU A 383 -1.43 -0.29 4.41
N CYS A 384 -1.95 0.55 5.32
CA CYS A 384 -3.20 1.28 5.16
C CYS A 384 -4.35 0.32 4.79
N ILE A 385 -4.61 -0.65 5.65
CA ILE A 385 -5.72 -1.63 5.55
C ILE A 385 -6.20 -1.97 6.96
N SER A 386 -7.33 -2.66 7.11
CA SER A 386 -7.74 -3.13 8.43
C SER A 386 -6.71 -4.11 9.03
N VAL A 387 -6.62 -4.14 10.36
CA VAL A 387 -5.77 -5.11 11.06
C VAL A 387 -6.16 -6.55 10.70
N ASP A 388 -7.45 -6.83 10.48
CA ASP A 388 -7.93 -8.14 10.04
C ASP A 388 -7.40 -8.50 8.64
N ALA A 389 -7.44 -7.55 7.71
CA ALA A 389 -6.91 -7.75 6.37
C ALA A 389 -5.40 -8.02 6.39
N LYS A 390 -4.64 -7.32 7.25
CA LYS A 390 -3.22 -7.60 7.45
C LYS A 390 -2.97 -9.00 8.00
N LYS A 391 -3.70 -9.43 9.04
CA LYS A 391 -3.58 -10.79 9.60
C LYS A 391 -3.83 -11.86 8.53
N ASN A 392 -4.84 -11.66 7.70
CA ASN A 392 -5.10 -12.56 6.57
C ASN A 392 -3.95 -12.57 5.56
N ILE A 393 -3.32 -11.43 5.25
CA ILE A 393 -2.10 -11.41 4.43
C ILE A 393 -0.93 -12.16 5.11
N GLU A 394 -0.76 -12.03 6.42
CA GLU A 394 0.25 -12.76 7.20
C GLU A 394 0.05 -14.29 7.14
N GLU A 395 -1.20 -14.74 7.20
CA GLU A 395 -1.54 -16.15 7.00
C GLU A 395 -1.26 -16.59 5.57
N LEU A 396 -1.67 -15.79 4.58
CA LEU A 396 -1.47 -16.10 3.15
C LEU A 396 0.02 -16.15 2.77
N ARG A 397 0.86 -15.25 3.28
CA ARG A 397 2.30 -15.24 2.99
C ARG A 397 3.01 -16.45 3.61
N LYS A 398 2.60 -16.88 4.81
CA LYS A 398 3.09 -18.12 5.44
C LYS A 398 2.64 -19.34 4.65
N ALA A 399 1.36 -19.39 4.29
CA ALA A 399 0.81 -20.48 3.49
C ALA A 399 1.46 -20.59 2.11
N ALA A 400 1.89 -19.47 1.51
CA ALA A 400 2.58 -19.46 0.23
C ALA A 400 4.01 -20.02 0.28
N LEU A 401 4.65 -20.07 1.47
CA LEU A 401 5.98 -20.67 1.65
C LEU A 401 5.95 -22.19 1.73
N VAL A 402 4.79 -22.80 1.96
CA VAL A 402 4.69 -24.25 2.09
C VAL A 402 5.03 -24.90 0.74
N PRO A 403 6.09 -25.73 0.67
CA PRO A 403 6.45 -26.40 -0.56
C PRO A 403 5.29 -27.24 -1.09
N SER A 404 5.23 -27.38 -2.40
CA SER A 404 4.37 -28.38 -3.03
C SER A 404 5.25 -29.44 -3.68
N ARG A 405 4.90 -30.71 -3.49
CA ARG A 405 5.56 -31.81 -4.20
C ARG A 405 4.65 -32.34 -5.28
N THR A 406 5.26 -32.63 -6.42
CA THR A 406 4.62 -33.37 -7.49
C THR A 406 4.86 -34.86 -7.28
N TYR A 407 3.80 -35.64 -7.38
CA TYR A 407 3.84 -37.10 -7.36
C TYR A 407 3.05 -37.66 -8.53
N TRP A 408 3.27 -38.94 -8.82
CA TRP A 408 2.75 -39.62 -9.98
C TRP A 408 1.98 -40.88 -9.57
N VAL A 409 0.77 -41.04 -10.09
CA VAL A 409 -0.04 -42.25 -9.89
C VAL A 409 -0.68 -42.62 -11.22
N HIS A 410 -0.49 -43.86 -11.68
CA HIS A 410 -1.08 -44.38 -12.92
C HIS A 410 -0.79 -43.49 -14.15
N GLY A 411 0.39 -42.88 -14.18
CA GLY A 411 0.83 -42.00 -15.27
C GLY A 411 0.30 -40.57 -15.23
N TYR A 412 -0.47 -40.19 -14.19
CA TYR A 412 -0.92 -38.81 -13.97
C TYR A 412 -0.09 -38.14 -12.89
N SER A 413 0.29 -36.88 -13.11
CA SER A 413 0.97 -36.06 -12.11
C SER A 413 -0.03 -35.24 -11.29
N PHE A 414 0.22 -35.15 -9.99
CA PHE A 414 -0.55 -34.32 -9.08
C PHE A 414 0.41 -33.52 -8.21
N THR A 415 0.03 -32.31 -7.84
CA THR A 415 0.84 -31.44 -6.97
C THR A 415 0.08 -31.20 -5.67
N VAL A 416 0.68 -31.57 -4.55
CA VAL A 416 0.09 -31.43 -3.21
C VAL A 416 1.06 -30.69 -2.30
N ARG A 417 0.52 -29.76 -1.50
CA ARG A 417 1.28 -29.01 -0.49
C ARG A 417 1.68 -29.92 0.66
N GLU A 418 2.87 -29.69 1.22
CA GLU A 418 3.40 -30.48 2.33
C GLU A 418 2.55 -30.40 3.62
N ASP A 419 1.76 -29.34 3.78
CA ASP A 419 0.83 -29.16 4.92
C ASP A 419 -0.58 -29.71 4.67
N SER A 420 -0.83 -30.31 3.50
CA SER A 420 -2.12 -30.94 3.22
C SER A 420 -2.32 -32.19 4.10
N PRO A 421 -3.50 -32.41 4.70
CA PRO A 421 -3.82 -33.65 5.42
C PRO A 421 -3.61 -34.92 4.58
N GLU A 422 -3.77 -34.80 3.26
CA GLU A 422 -3.59 -35.90 2.31
C GLU A 422 -2.12 -36.11 1.90
N PHE A 423 -1.20 -35.22 2.26
CA PHE A 423 0.18 -35.23 1.76
C PHE A 423 0.89 -36.57 2.01
N GLY A 424 0.80 -37.10 3.23
CA GLY A 424 1.42 -38.37 3.59
C GLY A 424 0.84 -39.57 2.81
N GLU A 425 -0.48 -39.60 2.63
CA GLU A 425 -1.15 -40.65 1.85
C GLU A 425 -0.77 -40.57 0.37
N LYS A 426 -0.84 -39.37 -0.22
CA LYS A 426 -0.51 -39.14 -1.63
C LYS A 426 0.95 -39.43 -1.94
N MET A 427 1.87 -39.05 -1.05
CA MET A 427 3.30 -39.34 -1.21
C MET A 427 3.60 -40.83 -1.15
N ALA A 428 2.89 -41.60 -0.33
CA ALA A 428 3.04 -43.05 -0.27
C ALA A 428 2.60 -43.75 -1.55
N MET A 429 1.74 -43.11 -2.36
CA MET A 429 1.27 -43.63 -3.65
C MET A 429 2.16 -43.25 -4.84
N ASP A 430 3.22 -42.46 -4.63
CA ASP A 430 4.07 -41.97 -5.72
C ASP A 430 4.82 -43.11 -6.43
N GLU A 431 4.48 -43.34 -7.69
CA GLU A 431 5.12 -44.32 -8.58
C GLU A 431 6.31 -43.70 -9.35
N GLY A 432 6.50 -42.38 -9.24
CA GLY A 432 7.45 -41.61 -10.04
C GLY A 432 6.99 -41.37 -11.50
N PRO A 433 7.66 -40.46 -12.23
CA PRO A 433 7.28 -40.13 -13.60
C PRO A 433 7.35 -41.35 -14.54
N PRO A 434 6.45 -41.49 -15.53
CA PRO A 434 6.48 -42.58 -16.49
C PRO A 434 7.84 -42.68 -17.17
N LYS A 435 8.35 -43.91 -17.37
CA LYS A 435 9.62 -44.14 -18.08
C LYS A 435 9.66 -43.49 -19.46
N SER A 436 8.52 -43.45 -20.17
CA SER A 436 8.40 -42.75 -21.46
C SER A 436 8.69 -41.26 -21.36
N LEU A 437 8.28 -40.61 -20.27
CA LEU A 437 8.55 -39.21 -19.99
C LEU A 437 10.03 -39.01 -19.64
N ILE A 438 10.58 -39.83 -18.74
CA ILE A 438 12.00 -39.77 -18.36
C ILE A 438 12.89 -39.92 -19.61
N ASN A 439 12.62 -40.94 -20.43
CA ASN A 439 13.37 -41.21 -21.65
C ASN A 439 13.23 -40.10 -22.71
N ALA A 440 12.10 -39.37 -22.73
CA ALA A 440 11.91 -38.22 -23.61
C ALA A 440 12.78 -37.01 -23.21
N PHE A 441 13.17 -36.92 -21.94
CA PHE A 441 14.03 -35.86 -21.40
C PHE A 441 15.49 -36.29 -21.21
N GLU A 442 15.82 -37.57 -21.30
CA GLU A 442 17.20 -38.05 -21.36
C GLU A 442 17.91 -37.48 -22.60
N GLY A 443 18.91 -36.62 -22.37
CA GLY A 443 19.70 -35.97 -23.42
C GLY A 443 19.26 -34.55 -23.79
N VAL A 444 18.16 -34.04 -23.23
CA VAL A 444 17.75 -32.64 -23.39
C VAL A 444 18.55 -31.77 -22.43
N LYS A 445 19.57 -31.05 -22.94
CA LYS A 445 20.22 -29.97 -22.18
C LYS A 445 19.24 -28.81 -22.05
N ILE A 446 18.67 -28.63 -20.87
CA ILE A 446 17.97 -27.40 -20.53
C ILE A 446 19.06 -26.33 -20.39
N ALA A 447 19.05 -25.33 -21.27
CA ALA A 447 19.95 -24.18 -21.16
C ALA A 447 19.62 -23.46 -19.84
N ALA A 448 20.67 -23.24 -19.02
CA ALA A 448 20.59 -22.60 -17.71
C ALA A 448 20.04 -21.17 -17.79
#